data_AF-A0A352NLN6-F1
#
_entry.id   AF-A0A352NLN6-F1
#
_cell.length_a   1.000
_cell.length_b   1.000
_cell.length_c   1.000
_cell.angle_alpha   90.00
_cell.angle_beta   90.00
_cell.angle_gamma   90.00
#
_symmetry.space_group_name_H-M   'P 1'
#
loop_
_entity.id
_entity.type
_entity.pdbx_description
1 polymer ?
#
loop_
_entity_poly.entity_id
_entity_poly.type
_entity_poly.pdbx_seq_one_letter_code
_entity_poly.pdbx_strand_id
1 'polypeptide(L)'
;MFKKLAPVILCLLFVVATGCTAKKQNEPNPPAEPKANTVMNDFQILTQEDAGVEEVANFININIASVSKEDASKLVDAFEKIQQKKLPQFESMFAEDAMQSKINMEYQSITAQADVKDNELKELLASTKNSGYKVETAEGMFFPIIDYSFHKKFSAFVTPDMKDYIDIMAEESDQVPAKDAALVIGWDEVLRRALNQEEFMNAYKDSMKVDEVRELYKKYLTFTLYGLNNTPLFSYESKALDPKAREVYENAAANAGNSEYLKTLGGYLDLLKDNNYKLTNEVEKYRDNVIKELQ
;
A
#
# COMPACT_ATOMS: atom_id res chain seq x y z
N MET A 1 -16.82 -14.01 94.72
CA MET A 1 -16.70 -12.66 95.29
C MET A 1 -17.47 -11.69 94.41
N PHE A 2 -18.43 -11.01 95.02
CA PHE A 2 -19.36 -10.05 94.43
C PHE A 2 -18.68 -8.72 94.05
N LYS A 3 -19.17 -8.08 92.96
CA LYS A 3 -19.69 -6.69 92.89
C LYS A 3 -19.96 -6.36 91.40
N LYS A 4 -21.21 -6.24 90.94
CA LYS A 4 -22.19 -5.10 90.97
C LYS A 4 -22.42 -4.66 89.50
N LEU A 5 -23.61 -4.91 88.90
CA LEU A 5 -24.77 -3.98 88.79
C LEU A 5 -24.37 -2.61 88.20
N ALA A 6 -24.94 -2.08 87.11
CA ALA A 6 -26.36 -2.06 86.74
C ALA A 6 -26.58 -1.73 85.22
N PRO A 7 -27.82 -1.90 84.71
CA PRO A 7 -28.17 -1.90 83.29
C PRO A 7 -28.83 -0.58 82.83
N VAL A 8 -28.93 -0.37 81.51
CA VAL A 8 -29.94 0.52 80.92
C VAL A 8 -30.67 -0.24 79.83
N ILE A 9 -31.94 -0.53 80.13
CA ILE A 9 -32.97 -0.99 79.23
C ILE A 9 -33.57 0.25 78.57
N LEU A 10 -33.70 0.24 77.24
CA LEU A 10 -34.79 0.93 76.57
C LEU A 10 -35.29 0.07 75.40
N CYS A 11 -36.42 -0.60 75.65
CA CYS A 11 -37.40 -1.06 74.66
C CYS A 11 -37.75 0.11 73.72
N LEU A 12 -38.15 -0.04 72.45
CA LEU A 12 -39.21 -0.89 71.92
C LEU A 12 -39.33 -0.48 70.44
N LEU A 13 -39.42 -1.43 69.50
CA LEU A 13 -40.54 -1.58 68.56
C LEU A 13 -40.15 -2.47 67.37
N PHE A 14 -40.93 -3.54 67.28
CA PHE A 14 -41.10 -4.45 66.16
C PHE A 14 -41.61 -3.70 64.92
N VAL A 15 -41.02 -3.99 63.75
CA VAL A 15 -41.79 -4.24 62.54
C VAL A 15 -41.21 -5.46 61.85
N VAL A 16 -41.97 -6.54 61.82
CA VAL A 16 -41.74 -7.67 60.93
C VAL A 16 -42.42 -7.31 59.62
N ALA A 17 -41.67 -7.29 58.53
CA ALA A 17 -42.21 -7.39 57.19
C ALA A 17 -41.45 -8.51 56.46
N THR A 18 -42.14 -9.63 56.31
CA THR A 18 -41.80 -10.73 55.40
C THR A 18 -41.81 -10.24 53.95
N GLY A 19 -40.75 -10.54 53.21
CA GLY A 19 -40.68 -10.34 51.75
C GLY A 19 -39.55 -11.15 51.15
N CYS A 20 -39.90 -12.18 50.40
CA CYS A 20 -39.01 -13.15 49.77
C CYS A 20 -38.14 -12.58 48.62
N THR A 21 -36.95 -13.17 48.51
CA THR A 21 -36.17 -13.48 47.28
C THR A 21 -35.77 -12.36 46.33
N ALA A 22 -34.46 -12.06 46.33
CA ALA A 22 -33.70 -11.83 45.09
C ALA A 22 -32.22 -12.19 45.32
N LYS A 23 -31.66 -13.00 44.41
CA LYS A 23 -30.26 -13.43 44.37
C LYS A 23 -29.32 -12.22 44.43
N LYS A 24 -28.31 -12.29 45.30
CA LYS A 24 -27.11 -11.46 45.18
C LYS A 24 -26.24 -12.02 44.05
N GLN A 25 -26.12 -11.27 42.96
CA GLN A 25 -24.95 -11.27 42.10
C GLN A 25 -24.59 -9.82 41.83
N ASN A 26 -23.65 -9.31 42.62
CA ASN A 26 -22.82 -8.17 42.28
C ASN A 26 -21.39 -8.69 42.35
N GLU A 27 -20.96 -9.36 41.29
CA GLU A 27 -19.55 -9.31 40.90
C GLU A 27 -19.43 -8.21 39.83
N PRO A 28 -18.42 -7.34 39.90
CA PRO A 28 -18.15 -6.44 38.79
C PRO A 28 -17.80 -7.32 37.57
N ASN A 29 -18.50 -7.12 36.46
CA ASN A 29 -18.02 -7.63 35.17
C ASN A 29 -16.55 -7.21 34.99
N PRO A 30 -15.69 -8.05 34.39
CA PRO A 30 -14.40 -7.59 33.91
C PRO A 30 -14.60 -6.32 33.08
N PRO A 31 -13.66 -5.36 33.09
CA PRO A 31 -13.74 -4.23 32.18
C PRO A 31 -13.98 -4.79 30.77
N ALA A 32 -15.05 -4.36 30.11
CA ALA A 32 -15.27 -4.72 28.71
C ALA A 32 -13.95 -4.44 27.98
N GLU A 33 -13.40 -5.44 27.30
CA GLU A 33 -12.18 -5.24 26.53
C GLU A 33 -12.39 -4.01 25.63
N PRO A 34 -11.41 -3.08 25.57
CA PRO A 34 -11.54 -1.91 24.70
C PRO A 34 -11.90 -2.40 23.31
N LYS A 35 -12.95 -1.85 22.67
CA LYS A 35 -13.45 -2.28 21.36
C LYS A 35 -12.33 -2.47 20.31
N ALA A 36 -11.27 -1.66 20.38
CA ALA A 36 -10.10 -1.79 19.54
C ALA A 36 -9.35 -3.13 19.70
N ASN A 37 -9.18 -3.63 20.93
CA ASN A 37 -8.53 -4.92 21.18
C ASN A 37 -9.34 -6.08 20.58
N THR A 38 -10.66 -6.02 20.69
CA THR A 38 -11.56 -7.00 20.07
C THR A 38 -11.42 -7.00 18.55
N VAL A 39 -11.41 -5.83 17.90
CA VAL A 39 -11.22 -5.73 16.44
C VAL A 39 -9.89 -6.33 15.98
N MET A 40 -8.80 -6.08 16.69
CA MET A 40 -7.49 -6.64 16.32
C MET A 40 -7.46 -8.16 16.48
N ASN A 41 -8.09 -8.69 17.53
CA ASN A 41 -8.21 -10.15 17.73
C ASN A 41 -9.10 -10.80 16.66
N ASP A 42 -10.24 -10.19 16.34
CA ASP A 42 -11.17 -10.68 15.32
C ASP A 42 -10.49 -10.69 13.93
N PHE A 43 -9.70 -9.66 13.62
CA PHE A 43 -8.89 -9.64 12.40
C PHE A 43 -7.85 -10.76 12.36
N GLN A 44 -7.19 -11.03 13.49
CA GLN A 44 -6.24 -12.12 13.57
C GLN A 44 -6.91 -13.48 13.32
N ILE A 45 -8.11 -13.71 13.88
CA ILE A 45 -8.89 -14.93 13.63
C ILE A 45 -9.25 -15.02 12.14
N LEU A 46 -9.81 -13.95 11.58
CA LEU A 46 -10.21 -13.87 10.17
C LEU A 46 -9.05 -14.24 9.22
N THR A 47 -7.86 -13.72 9.49
CA THR A 47 -6.67 -13.99 8.66
C THR A 47 -6.08 -15.39 8.86
N GLN A 48 -6.28 -16.01 10.02
CA GLN A 48 -5.87 -17.40 10.29
C GLN A 48 -6.78 -18.43 9.60
N GLU A 49 -8.05 -18.11 9.41
CA GLU A 49 -9.02 -18.96 8.71
C GLU A 49 -8.91 -18.88 7.17
N ASP A 50 -7.86 -18.21 6.66
CA ASP A 50 -7.60 -17.99 5.23
C ASP A 50 -8.78 -17.33 4.48
N ALA A 51 -9.45 -16.39 5.16
CA ALA A 51 -10.57 -15.61 4.62
C ALA A 51 -10.26 -15.00 3.25
N GLY A 52 -11.32 -14.83 2.45
CA GLY A 52 -11.23 -14.23 1.12
C GLY A 52 -10.78 -12.76 1.19
N VAL A 53 -10.10 -12.29 0.15
CA VAL A 53 -9.60 -10.89 0.09
C VAL A 53 -10.73 -9.87 0.24
N GLU A 54 -11.87 -10.11 -0.41
CA GLU A 54 -13.08 -9.29 -0.28
C GLU A 54 -13.64 -9.27 1.15
N GLU A 55 -13.60 -10.40 1.86
CA GLU A 55 -14.05 -10.51 3.25
C GLU A 55 -13.15 -9.69 4.19
N VAL A 56 -11.83 -9.80 4.01
CA VAL A 56 -10.85 -8.99 4.73
C VAL A 56 -11.04 -7.50 4.45
N ALA A 57 -11.25 -7.12 3.19
CA ALA A 57 -11.51 -5.74 2.82
C ALA A 57 -12.77 -5.18 3.49
N ASN A 58 -13.85 -5.98 3.53
CA ASN A 58 -15.11 -5.61 4.19
C ASN A 58 -14.95 -5.47 5.69
N PHE A 59 -14.24 -6.40 6.34
CA PHE A 59 -13.93 -6.31 7.76
C PHE A 59 -13.22 -4.99 8.10
N ILE A 60 -12.20 -4.61 7.33
CA ILE A 60 -11.47 -3.36 7.56
C ILE A 60 -12.39 -2.15 7.32
N ASN A 61 -13.16 -2.12 6.22
CA ASN A 61 -14.09 -1.02 5.94
C ASN A 61 -15.05 -0.74 7.11
N ILE A 62 -15.53 -1.79 7.78
CA ILE A 62 -16.48 -1.68 8.89
C ILE A 62 -15.79 -1.22 10.18
N ASN A 63 -14.59 -1.73 10.44
CA ASN A 63 -13.97 -1.62 11.77
C ASN A 63 -12.86 -0.58 11.89
N ILE A 64 -12.27 -0.11 10.77
CA ILE A 64 -11.06 0.74 10.79
C ILE A 64 -11.23 2.04 11.59
N ALA A 65 -12.42 2.61 11.63
CA ALA A 65 -12.71 3.83 12.39
C ALA A 65 -12.72 3.64 13.92
N SER A 66 -12.70 2.40 14.40
CA SER A 66 -12.80 2.05 15.83
C SER A 66 -11.46 1.71 16.49
N VAL A 67 -10.38 1.68 15.72
CA VAL A 67 -9.01 1.39 16.18
C VAL A 67 -8.14 2.65 16.16
N SER A 68 -6.96 2.56 16.78
CA SER A 68 -5.95 3.61 16.71
C SER A 68 -5.42 3.78 15.27
N LYS A 69 -4.76 4.89 14.96
CA LYS A 69 -4.14 5.06 13.63
C LYS A 69 -3.04 4.05 13.38
N GLU A 70 -2.30 3.71 14.42
CA GLU A 70 -1.24 2.71 14.41
C GLU A 70 -1.79 1.32 14.10
N ASP A 71 -2.90 0.95 14.73
CA ASP A 71 -3.55 -0.33 14.48
C ASP A 71 -4.27 -0.37 13.13
N ALA A 72 -4.92 0.72 12.72
CA ALA A 72 -5.47 0.87 11.37
C ALA A 72 -4.39 0.67 10.29
N SER A 73 -3.19 1.21 10.52
CA SER A 73 -2.05 1.05 9.60
C SER A 73 -1.59 -0.40 9.53
N LYS A 74 -1.57 -1.13 10.66
CA LYS A 74 -1.29 -2.59 10.67
C LYS A 74 -2.35 -3.39 9.93
N LEU A 75 -3.64 -3.03 10.06
CA LEU A 75 -4.72 -3.68 9.33
C LEU A 75 -4.56 -3.49 7.82
N VAL A 76 -4.26 -2.26 7.37
CA VAL A 76 -4.04 -1.94 5.95
C VAL A 76 -2.79 -2.65 5.40
N ASP A 77 -1.68 -2.64 6.13
CA ASP A 77 -0.47 -3.37 5.75
C ASP A 77 -0.72 -4.89 5.63
N ALA A 78 -1.43 -5.48 6.59
CA ALA A 78 -1.79 -6.89 6.53
C ALA A 78 -2.72 -7.20 5.34
N PHE A 79 -3.67 -6.32 5.04
CA PHE A 79 -4.54 -6.45 3.88
C PHE A 79 -3.77 -6.44 2.56
N GLU A 80 -2.83 -5.51 2.38
CA GLU A 80 -1.95 -5.47 1.21
C GLU A 80 -1.15 -6.78 1.06
N LYS A 81 -0.59 -7.31 2.15
CA LYS A 81 0.13 -8.59 2.15
C LYS A 81 -0.77 -9.76 1.76
N ILE A 82 -2.03 -9.75 2.20
CA ILE A 82 -3.03 -10.75 1.80
C ILE A 82 -3.36 -10.61 0.32
N GLN A 83 -3.50 -9.38 -0.19
CA GLN A 83 -3.69 -9.13 -1.62
C GLN A 83 -2.51 -9.69 -2.44
N GLN A 84 -1.27 -9.36 -2.07
CA GLN A 84 -0.07 -9.86 -2.73
C GLN A 84 -0.02 -11.40 -2.71
N LYS A 85 -0.34 -12.04 -1.57
CA LYS A 85 -0.37 -13.50 -1.43
C LYS A 85 -1.44 -14.16 -2.31
N LYS A 86 -2.61 -13.54 -2.47
CA LYS A 86 -3.76 -14.08 -3.19
C LYS A 86 -3.81 -13.66 -4.67
N LEU A 87 -3.02 -12.69 -5.09
CA LEU A 87 -2.98 -12.21 -6.47
C LEU A 87 -2.77 -13.34 -7.51
N PRO A 88 -1.85 -14.31 -7.32
CA PRO A 88 -1.66 -15.40 -8.28
C PRO A 88 -2.91 -16.28 -8.52
N GLN A 89 -3.79 -16.38 -7.51
CA GLN A 89 -5.06 -17.07 -7.64
C GLN A 89 -5.99 -16.32 -8.59
N PHE A 90 -6.10 -15.00 -8.43
CA PHE A 90 -6.88 -14.15 -9.33
C PHE A 90 -6.27 -14.15 -10.74
N GLU A 91 -4.95 -14.04 -10.88
CA GLU A 91 -4.26 -14.14 -12.18
C GLU A 91 -4.61 -15.44 -12.90
N SER A 92 -4.64 -16.58 -12.19
CA SER A 92 -5.01 -17.87 -12.77
C SER A 92 -6.45 -17.90 -13.29
N MET A 93 -7.40 -17.28 -12.57
CA MET A 93 -8.80 -17.17 -13.01
C MET A 93 -8.93 -16.34 -14.28
N PHE A 94 -8.13 -15.27 -14.44
CA PHE A 94 -8.10 -14.49 -15.67
C PHE A 94 -7.38 -15.22 -16.80
N ALA A 95 -6.31 -15.98 -16.51
CA ALA A 95 -5.47 -16.63 -17.50
C ALA A 95 -6.15 -17.78 -18.27
N GLU A 96 -7.31 -18.26 -17.83
CA GLU A 96 -8.06 -19.29 -18.55
C GLU A 96 -8.49 -18.80 -19.95
N ASP A 97 -8.22 -19.58 -21.01
CA ASP A 97 -8.53 -19.21 -22.40
C ASP A 97 -10.00 -18.82 -22.61
N ALA A 98 -10.91 -19.54 -21.94
CA ALA A 98 -12.34 -19.23 -21.97
C ALA A 98 -12.63 -17.85 -21.35
N MET A 99 -11.96 -17.51 -20.26
CA MET A 99 -12.11 -16.22 -19.59
C MET A 99 -11.50 -15.08 -20.42
N GLN A 100 -10.29 -15.25 -20.95
CA GLN A 100 -9.68 -14.29 -21.89
C GLN A 100 -10.59 -14.04 -23.10
N SER A 101 -11.20 -15.09 -23.65
CA SER A 101 -12.14 -14.97 -24.77
C SER A 101 -13.38 -14.14 -24.40
N LYS A 102 -13.95 -14.36 -23.21
CA LYS A 102 -15.08 -13.56 -22.68
C LYS A 102 -14.70 -12.10 -22.52
N ILE A 103 -13.55 -11.81 -21.91
CA ILE A 103 -13.05 -10.44 -21.71
C ILE A 103 -12.88 -9.75 -23.07
N ASN A 104 -12.27 -10.41 -24.05
CA ASN A 104 -12.09 -9.86 -25.39
C ASN A 104 -13.42 -9.55 -26.10
N MET A 105 -14.41 -10.43 -26.00
CA MET A 105 -15.74 -10.21 -26.60
C MET A 105 -16.47 -9.01 -25.99
N GLU A 106 -16.22 -8.72 -24.71
CA GLU A 106 -16.90 -7.66 -23.96
C GLU A 106 -15.99 -6.46 -23.63
N TYR A 107 -14.82 -6.36 -24.27
CA TYR A 107 -13.78 -5.37 -23.95
C TYR A 107 -14.29 -3.92 -23.99
N GLN A 108 -15.14 -3.59 -24.97
CA GLN A 108 -15.75 -2.25 -25.06
C GLN A 108 -16.66 -1.94 -23.87
N SER A 109 -17.44 -2.93 -23.40
CA SER A 109 -18.28 -2.75 -22.21
C SER A 109 -17.44 -2.55 -20.96
N ILE A 110 -16.37 -3.35 -20.80
CA ILE A 110 -15.46 -3.28 -19.64
C ILE A 110 -14.78 -1.90 -19.58
N THR A 111 -14.20 -1.46 -20.69
CA THR A 111 -13.48 -0.17 -20.76
C THR A 111 -14.40 1.04 -20.64
N ALA A 112 -15.63 0.95 -21.14
CA ALA A 112 -16.65 1.98 -20.99
C ALA A 112 -17.37 1.96 -19.62
N GLN A 113 -17.04 1.00 -18.74
CA GLN A 113 -17.75 0.74 -17.48
C GLN A 113 -19.27 0.52 -17.70
N ALA A 114 -19.62 -0.10 -18.81
CA ALA A 114 -20.98 -0.49 -19.16
C ALA A 114 -21.33 -1.89 -18.63
N ASP A 115 -22.57 -2.32 -18.85
CA ASP A 115 -23.03 -3.64 -18.40
C ASP A 115 -22.35 -4.77 -19.19
N VAL A 116 -21.77 -5.72 -18.45
CA VAL A 116 -21.19 -6.97 -18.95
C VAL A 116 -22.29 -8.04 -18.94
N LYS A 117 -22.44 -8.76 -20.06
CA LYS A 117 -23.55 -9.71 -20.28
C LYS A 117 -23.26 -11.10 -19.76
N ASP A 118 -22.02 -11.57 -19.90
CA ASP A 118 -21.61 -12.86 -19.37
C ASP A 118 -21.58 -12.83 -17.84
N ASN A 119 -22.41 -13.66 -17.21
CA ASN A 119 -22.59 -13.65 -15.75
C ASN A 119 -21.31 -14.04 -15.00
N GLU A 120 -20.58 -15.03 -15.51
CA GLU A 120 -19.34 -15.51 -14.87
C GLU A 120 -18.26 -14.42 -14.91
N LEU A 121 -18.08 -13.77 -16.07
CA LEU A 121 -17.18 -12.63 -16.20
C LEU A 121 -17.60 -11.46 -15.29
N LYS A 122 -18.91 -11.16 -15.23
CA LYS A 122 -19.44 -10.11 -14.37
C LYS A 122 -19.16 -10.37 -12.88
N GLU A 123 -19.35 -11.62 -12.43
CA GLU A 123 -19.04 -12.05 -11.07
C GLU A 123 -17.54 -11.96 -10.78
N LEU A 124 -16.68 -12.40 -11.71
CA LEU A 124 -15.23 -12.31 -11.57
C LEU A 124 -14.75 -10.84 -11.46
N LEU A 125 -15.25 -9.96 -12.34
CA LEU A 125 -14.91 -8.52 -12.31
C LEU A 125 -15.38 -7.87 -11.01
N ALA A 126 -16.56 -8.22 -10.52
CA ALA A 126 -17.09 -7.71 -9.25
C ALA A 126 -16.22 -8.16 -8.07
N SER A 127 -15.91 -9.46 -7.97
CA SER A 127 -15.06 -10.00 -6.91
C SER A 127 -13.64 -9.41 -6.94
N THR A 128 -13.07 -9.24 -8.14
CA THR A 128 -11.77 -8.58 -8.37
C THR A 128 -11.78 -7.16 -7.81
N LYS A 129 -12.79 -6.36 -8.18
CA LYS A 129 -12.96 -4.99 -7.70
C LYS A 129 -13.17 -4.90 -6.19
N ASN A 130 -14.05 -5.74 -5.63
CA ASN A 130 -14.36 -5.74 -4.20
C ASN A 130 -13.18 -6.19 -3.34
N SER A 131 -12.29 -7.00 -3.92
CA SER A 131 -11.01 -7.43 -3.33
C SER A 131 -9.91 -6.37 -3.45
N GLY A 132 -10.18 -5.18 -4.01
CA GLY A 132 -9.20 -4.11 -4.17
C GLY A 132 -8.16 -4.39 -5.26
N TYR A 133 -8.53 -5.17 -6.28
CA TYR A 133 -7.77 -5.31 -7.51
C TYR A 133 -8.46 -4.55 -8.66
N LYS A 134 -7.70 -4.30 -9.72
CA LYS A 134 -8.22 -3.81 -11.00
C LYS A 134 -7.63 -4.60 -12.15
N VAL A 135 -8.34 -4.59 -13.28
CA VAL A 135 -7.90 -5.28 -14.49
C VAL A 135 -6.96 -4.38 -15.28
N GLU A 136 -5.83 -4.94 -15.69
CA GLU A 136 -4.85 -4.34 -16.58
C GLU A 136 -4.68 -5.24 -17.81
N THR A 137 -4.08 -4.68 -18.88
CA THR A 137 -3.72 -5.41 -20.08
C THR A 137 -2.30 -5.10 -20.54
N ALA A 138 -1.63 -6.16 -21.02
CA ALA A 138 -0.37 -6.11 -21.74
C ALA A 138 -0.36 -7.23 -22.79
N GLU A 139 0.20 -6.96 -23.97
CA GLU A 139 0.30 -7.92 -25.09
C GLU A 139 -1.02 -8.64 -25.46
N GLY A 140 -2.17 -7.98 -25.25
CA GLY A 140 -3.50 -8.54 -25.56
C GLY A 140 -4.04 -9.53 -24.52
N MET A 141 -3.32 -9.72 -23.41
CA MET A 141 -3.76 -10.49 -22.25
C MET A 141 -4.33 -9.56 -21.18
N PHE A 142 -5.34 -10.03 -20.46
CA PHE A 142 -5.94 -9.33 -19.33
C PHE A 142 -5.57 -10.00 -18.02
N PHE A 143 -5.17 -9.22 -17.02
CA PHE A 143 -4.78 -9.76 -15.73
C PHE A 143 -5.08 -8.75 -14.61
N PRO A 144 -5.34 -9.22 -13.39
CA PRO A 144 -5.54 -8.34 -12.25
C PRO A 144 -4.20 -7.81 -11.74
N ILE A 145 -4.22 -6.58 -11.21
CA ILE A 145 -3.16 -5.99 -10.39
C ILE A 145 -3.80 -5.40 -9.12
N ILE A 146 -3.01 -5.15 -8.08
CA ILE A 146 -3.49 -4.43 -6.90
C ILE A 146 -3.90 -3.01 -7.31
N ASP A 147 -5.12 -2.62 -6.94
CA ASP A 147 -5.60 -1.25 -7.09
C ASP A 147 -5.29 -0.48 -5.81
N TYR A 148 -4.14 0.19 -5.74
CA TYR A 148 -3.81 0.98 -4.57
C TYR A 148 -4.70 2.22 -4.42
N SER A 149 -5.41 2.65 -5.48
CA SER A 149 -6.44 3.68 -5.34
C SER A 149 -7.64 3.20 -4.51
N PHE A 150 -7.90 1.90 -4.42
CA PHE A 150 -8.85 1.32 -3.46
C PHE A 150 -8.48 1.65 -2.00
N HIS A 151 -7.19 1.72 -1.69
CA HIS A 151 -6.69 1.97 -0.33
C HIS A 151 -6.90 3.42 0.12
N LYS A 152 -7.12 4.38 -0.80
CA LYS A 152 -7.33 5.80 -0.46
C LYS A 152 -8.52 6.06 0.48
N LYS A 153 -9.50 5.15 0.53
CA LYS A 153 -10.60 5.23 1.50
C LYS A 153 -10.14 5.06 2.95
N PHE A 154 -8.95 4.46 3.17
CA PHE A 154 -8.36 4.26 4.50
C PHE A 154 -7.47 5.42 4.94
N SER A 155 -7.09 6.33 4.04
CA SER A 155 -6.13 7.42 4.27
C SER A 155 -6.43 8.30 5.49
N ALA A 156 -7.70 8.49 5.84
CA ALA A 156 -8.10 9.29 7.00
C ALA A 156 -7.87 8.59 8.36
N PHE A 157 -7.79 7.26 8.35
CA PHE A 157 -7.74 6.42 9.55
C PHE A 157 -6.34 5.94 9.90
N VAL A 158 -5.40 6.02 8.96
CA VAL A 158 -4.02 5.53 9.14
C VAL A 158 -3.07 6.64 9.62
N THR A 159 -1.85 6.25 9.96
CA THR A 159 -0.77 7.18 10.31
C THR A 159 -0.33 8.00 9.08
N PRO A 160 0.29 9.17 9.27
CA PRO A 160 0.73 10.02 8.15
C PRO A 160 1.65 9.29 7.16
N ASP A 161 2.59 8.48 7.65
CA ASP A 161 3.48 7.70 6.80
C ASP A 161 2.71 6.66 5.99
N MET A 162 1.80 5.89 6.59
CA MET A 162 0.99 4.93 5.84
C MET A 162 0.09 5.61 4.80
N LYS A 163 -0.43 6.81 5.10
CA LYS A 163 -1.19 7.60 4.12
C LYS A 163 -0.31 7.97 2.92
N ASP A 164 0.88 8.49 3.16
CA ASP A 164 1.76 8.94 2.07
C ASP A 164 2.28 7.74 1.26
N TYR A 165 2.48 6.58 1.90
CA TYR A 165 2.73 5.32 1.20
C TYR A 165 1.56 4.92 0.27
N ILE A 166 0.31 5.00 0.75
CA ILE A 166 -0.88 4.74 -0.07
C ILE A 166 -0.91 5.68 -1.28
N ASP A 167 -0.58 6.96 -1.10
CA ASP A 167 -0.58 7.94 -2.20
C ASP A 167 0.50 7.61 -3.24
N ILE A 168 1.71 7.24 -2.81
CA ILE A 168 2.80 6.77 -3.70
C ILE A 168 2.35 5.54 -4.49
N MET A 169 1.82 4.51 -3.80
CA MET A 169 1.48 3.26 -4.47
C MET A 169 0.23 3.38 -5.34
N ALA A 170 -0.72 4.25 -4.99
CA ALA A 170 -1.87 4.56 -5.83
C ALA A 170 -1.42 5.12 -7.18
N GLU A 171 -0.47 6.05 -7.18
CA GLU A 171 0.16 6.60 -8.39
C GLU A 171 0.85 5.51 -9.23
N GLU A 172 1.58 4.58 -8.59
CA GLU A 172 2.20 3.44 -9.28
C GLU A 172 1.18 2.54 -9.97
N SER A 173 0.05 2.27 -9.32
CA SER A 173 -0.97 1.38 -9.89
C SER A 173 -1.86 2.08 -10.91
N ASP A 174 -2.18 3.36 -10.73
CA ASP A 174 -3.06 4.14 -11.61
C ASP A 174 -2.36 4.49 -12.93
N GLN A 175 -1.06 4.71 -12.86
CA GLN A 175 -0.21 4.97 -14.02
C GLN A 175 1.04 4.11 -13.90
N VAL A 176 0.92 2.85 -14.33
CA VAL A 176 2.02 1.89 -14.38
C VAL A 176 3.18 2.52 -15.15
N PRO A 177 4.39 2.61 -14.59
CA PRO A 177 5.49 3.37 -15.20
C PRO A 177 6.13 2.66 -16.39
N ALA A 178 5.97 1.34 -16.49
CA ALA A 178 6.61 0.54 -17.52
C ALA A 178 5.75 -0.64 -17.98
N LYS A 179 5.74 -0.90 -19.29
CA LYS A 179 5.09 -2.05 -19.94
C LYS A 179 5.98 -2.56 -21.07
N ASP A 180 6.05 -3.87 -21.28
CA ASP A 180 6.83 -4.50 -22.35
C ASP A 180 8.27 -3.99 -22.43
N ALA A 181 8.94 -3.88 -21.27
CA ALA A 181 10.27 -3.31 -21.12
C ALA A 181 10.45 -1.89 -21.72
N ALA A 182 9.38 -1.10 -21.82
CA ALA A 182 9.37 0.31 -22.20
C ALA A 182 8.84 1.14 -21.02
N LEU A 183 9.41 2.33 -20.81
CA LEU A 183 8.79 3.36 -20.00
C LEU A 183 7.57 3.88 -20.75
N VAL A 184 6.43 3.90 -20.07
CA VAL A 184 5.18 4.48 -20.60
C VAL A 184 4.84 5.83 -19.95
N ILE A 185 5.73 6.29 -19.07
CA ILE A 185 5.75 7.64 -18.48
C ILE A 185 6.94 8.46 -19.01
N GLY A 186 6.87 9.78 -18.89
CA GLY A 186 7.95 10.68 -19.27
C GLY A 186 9.13 10.70 -18.29
N TRP A 187 10.28 11.20 -18.73
CA TRP A 187 11.47 11.35 -17.88
C TRP A 187 11.24 12.28 -16.69
N ASP A 188 10.41 13.31 -16.86
CA ASP A 188 10.00 14.26 -15.82
C ASP A 188 9.21 13.56 -14.71
N GLU A 189 8.31 12.66 -15.09
CA GLU A 189 7.54 11.85 -14.16
C GLU A 189 8.43 10.85 -13.41
N VAL A 190 9.42 10.24 -14.09
CA VAL A 190 10.43 9.38 -13.44
C VAL A 190 11.15 10.14 -12.33
N LEU A 191 11.65 11.36 -12.60
CA LEU A 191 12.33 12.17 -11.59
C LEU A 191 11.40 12.54 -10.43
N ARG A 192 10.17 12.98 -10.74
CA ARG A 192 9.19 13.40 -9.73
C ARG A 192 8.84 12.27 -8.77
N ARG A 193 8.63 11.06 -9.29
CA ARG A 193 8.32 9.89 -8.46
C ARG A 193 9.52 9.48 -7.59
N ALA A 194 10.74 9.50 -8.14
CA ALA A 194 11.95 9.27 -7.36
C ALA A 194 12.11 10.27 -6.20
N LEU A 195 11.84 11.56 -6.46
CA LEU A 195 11.86 12.61 -5.44
C LEU A 195 10.81 12.40 -4.35
N ASN A 196 9.58 12.05 -4.72
CA ASN A 196 8.52 11.75 -3.75
C ASN A 196 8.90 10.56 -2.84
N GLN A 197 9.54 9.54 -3.42
CA GLN A 197 10.04 8.38 -2.66
C GLN A 197 11.22 8.75 -1.74
N GLU A 198 12.13 9.61 -2.19
CA GLU A 198 13.20 10.17 -1.35
C GLU A 198 12.63 11.00 -0.18
N GLU A 199 11.64 11.85 -0.44
CA GLU A 199 10.97 12.65 0.58
C GLU A 199 10.32 11.76 1.65
N PHE A 200 9.63 10.70 1.24
CA PHE A 200 9.07 9.71 2.15
C PHE A 200 10.14 9.08 3.06
N MET A 201 11.23 8.58 2.47
CA MET A 201 12.30 7.93 3.24
C MET A 201 12.99 8.89 4.21
N ASN A 202 13.10 10.17 3.84
CA ASN A 202 13.68 11.20 4.70
C ASN A 202 12.75 11.59 5.86
N ALA A 203 11.45 11.69 5.59
CA ALA A 203 10.44 12.05 6.59
C ALA A 203 10.11 10.91 7.55
N TYR A 204 10.11 9.65 7.08
CA TYR A 204 9.56 8.51 7.80
C TYR A 204 10.54 7.34 7.90
N LYS A 205 11.71 7.61 8.51
CA LYS A 205 12.79 6.63 8.67
C LYS A 205 12.41 5.36 9.44
N ASP A 206 11.45 5.48 10.35
CA ASP A 206 10.95 4.39 11.19
C ASP A 206 9.60 3.82 10.69
N SER A 207 9.15 4.22 9.49
CA SER A 207 7.91 3.67 8.91
C SER A 207 8.06 2.17 8.65
N MET A 208 6.98 1.42 8.85
CA MET A 208 6.91 0.01 8.46
C MET A 208 7.00 -0.20 6.94
N LYS A 209 6.87 0.87 6.14
CA LYS A 209 6.91 0.86 4.67
C LYS A 209 8.20 1.42 4.07
N VAL A 210 9.16 1.81 4.91
CA VAL A 210 10.38 2.48 4.43
C VAL A 210 11.21 1.59 3.53
N ASP A 211 11.20 0.28 3.75
CA ASP A 211 11.96 -0.68 2.95
C ASP A 211 11.32 -0.88 1.57
N GLU A 212 10.00 -0.99 1.50
CA GLU A 212 9.26 -1.08 0.24
C GLU A 212 9.43 0.19 -0.61
N VAL A 213 9.35 1.37 0.01
CA VAL A 213 9.59 2.64 -0.71
C VAL A 213 11.04 2.76 -1.15
N ARG A 214 12.00 2.21 -0.39
CA ARG A 214 13.41 2.18 -0.80
C ARG A 214 13.63 1.32 -2.03
N GLU A 215 13.01 0.15 -2.11
CA GLU A 215 13.10 -0.68 -3.32
C GLU A 215 12.45 0.00 -4.53
N LEU A 216 11.34 0.72 -4.31
CA LEU A 216 10.74 1.55 -5.36
C LEU A 216 11.69 2.66 -5.81
N TYR A 217 12.33 3.37 -4.87
CA TYR A 217 13.35 4.38 -5.15
C TYR A 217 14.53 3.83 -5.97
N LYS A 218 15.05 2.64 -5.60
CA LYS A 218 16.11 1.97 -6.38
C LYS A 218 15.69 1.70 -7.81
N LYS A 219 14.44 1.25 -8.02
CA LYS A 219 13.87 1.03 -9.35
C LYS A 219 13.81 2.34 -10.15
N TYR A 220 13.34 3.43 -9.56
CA TYR A 220 13.27 4.73 -10.24
C TYR A 220 14.65 5.34 -10.51
N LEU A 221 15.62 5.16 -9.62
CA LEU A 221 17.00 5.54 -9.91
C LEU A 221 17.58 4.71 -11.05
N THR A 222 17.26 3.42 -11.12
CA THR A 222 17.65 2.57 -12.26
C THR A 222 17.04 3.09 -13.56
N PHE A 223 15.75 3.45 -13.56
CA PHE A 223 15.13 4.10 -14.73
C PHE A 223 15.85 5.39 -15.11
N THR A 224 16.24 6.20 -14.13
CA THR A 224 16.96 7.46 -14.34
C THR A 224 18.33 7.26 -14.98
N LEU A 225 19.05 6.18 -14.63
CA LEU A 225 20.43 5.97 -15.08
C LEU A 225 20.54 5.10 -16.33
N TYR A 226 19.54 4.26 -16.61
CA TYR A 226 19.58 3.26 -17.69
C TYR A 226 18.42 3.41 -18.69
N GLY A 227 17.27 3.91 -18.25
CA GLY A 227 16.01 3.72 -18.97
C GLY A 227 15.56 2.25 -18.92
N LEU A 228 14.90 1.79 -19.99
CA LEU A 228 14.51 0.39 -20.18
C LEU A 228 14.87 -0.08 -21.60
N ASN A 229 14.76 -1.38 -21.87
CA ASN A 229 15.23 -1.94 -23.15
C ASN A 229 14.56 -1.29 -24.38
N ASN A 230 13.25 -1.05 -24.32
CA ASN A 230 12.50 -0.46 -25.42
C ASN A 230 12.40 1.07 -25.34
N THR A 231 12.88 1.67 -24.25
CA THR A 231 13.04 3.13 -24.08
C THR A 231 14.38 3.41 -23.38
N PRO A 232 15.50 3.11 -24.05
CA PRO A 232 16.81 3.19 -23.42
C PRO A 232 17.19 4.65 -23.22
N LEU A 233 17.85 4.95 -22.12
CA LEU A 233 18.36 6.31 -21.87
C LEU A 233 19.44 6.70 -22.91
N PHE A 234 20.17 5.72 -23.43
CA PHE A 234 21.17 5.91 -24.48
C PHE A 234 20.78 5.15 -25.74
N SER A 235 20.92 5.81 -26.89
CA SER A 235 20.77 5.18 -28.20
C SER A 235 21.66 3.95 -28.33
N TYR A 236 21.10 2.81 -28.75
CA TYR A 236 21.86 1.58 -28.96
C TYR A 236 22.98 1.74 -29.99
N GLU A 237 22.73 2.50 -31.06
CA GLU A 237 23.66 2.71 -32.18
C GLU A 237 24.72 3.77 -31.85
N SER A 238 24.28 4.98 -31.50
CA SER A 238 25.17 6.14 -31.36
C SER A 238 25.77 6.26 -29.96
N LYS A 239 25.21 5.54 -28.98
CA LYS A 239 25.49 5.69 -27.55
C LYS A 239 25.19 7.08 -27.00
N ALA A 240 24.51 7.93 -27.75
CA ALA A 240 24.14 9.27 -27.31
C ALA A 240 22.99 9.22 -26.30
N LEU A 241 23.05 10.10 -25.30
CA LEU A 241 21.98 10.34 -24.33
C LEU A 241 20.71 10.84 -25.04
N ASP A 242 19.56 10.37 -24.59
CA ASP A 242 18.25 10.87 -25.01
C ASP A 242 18.19 12.41 -24.77
N PRO A 243 17.98 13.23 -25.83
CA PRO A 243 17.97 14.69 -25.69
C PRO A 243 16.88 15.21 -24.76
N LYS A 244 15.74 14.52 -24.68
CA LYS A 244 14.61 14.87 -23.84
C LYS A 244 14.88 14.54 -22.38
N ALA A 245 15.52 13.39 -22.12
CA ALA A 245 16.03 13.06 -20.78
C ALA A 245 17.04 14.11 -20.32
N ARG A 246 18.01 14.46 -21.19
CA ARG A 246 19.02 15.47 -20.90
C ARG A 246 18.41 16.80 -20.47
N GLU A 247 17.47 17.34 -21.24
CA GLU A 247 16.81 18.61 -20.93
C GLU A 247 16.12 18.56 -19.56
N VAL A 248 15.35 17.51 -19.30
CA VAL A 248 14.66 17.32 -18.02
C VAL A 248 15.65 17.20 -16.86
N TYR A 249 16.72 16.44 -17.04
CA TYR A 249 17.71 16.18 -16.00
C TYR A 249 18.52 17.43 -15.66
N GLU A 250 18.97 18.18 -16.68
CA GLU A 250 19.69 19.44 -16.49
C GLU A 250 18.83 20.47 -15.75
N ASN A 251 17.54 20.56 -16.10
CA ASN A 251 16.60 21.45 -15.41
C ASN A 251 16.37 21.06 -13.95
N ALA A 252 16.22 19.76 -13.67
CA ALA A 252 16.01 19.27 -12.30
C ALA A 252 17.26 19.44 -11.42
N ALA A 253 18.44 19.09 -11.94
CA ALA A 253 19.70 19.16 -11.21
C ALA A 253 20.15 20.60 -10.90
N ALA A 254 19.68 21.60 -11.66
CA ALA A 254 20.00 23.01 -11.45
C ALA A 254 19.64 23.51 -10.03
N ASN A 255 18.66 22.88 -9.36
CA ASN A 255 18.24 23.21 -8.00
C ASN A 255 18.20 21.97 -7.10
N ALA A 256 19.33 21.27 -6.96
CA ALA A 256 19.39 20.03 -6.18
C ALA A 256 19.02 20.20 -4.69
N GLY A 257 19.23 21.38 -4.10
CA GLY A 257 18.92 21.63 -2.70
C GLY A 257 19.58 20.60 -1.77
N ASN A 258 18.77 19.96 -0.91
CA ASN A 258 19.22 18.89 -0.01
C ASN A 258 18.91 17.47 -0.52
N SER A 259 18.40 17.32 -1.76
CA SER A 259 18.11 16.02 -2.35
C SER A 259 19.40 15.29 -2.71
N GLU A 260 19.62 14.10 -2.16
CA GLU A 260 20.76 13.24 -2.52
C GLU A 260 20.56 12.62 -3.90
N TYR A 261 19.30 12.36 -4.27
CA TYR A 261 18.92 11.96 -5.62
C TYR A 261 19.37 12.98 -6.67
N LEU A 262 19.04 14.26 -6.50
CA LEU A 262 19.41 15.31 -7.45
C LEU A 262 20.91 15.63 -7.43
N LYS A 263 21.59 15.47 -6.30
CA LYS A 263 23.06 15.58 -6.24
C LYS A 263 23.72 14.45 -7.05
N THR A 264 23.21 13.22 -6.91
CA THR A 264 23.67 12.06 -7.69
C THR A 264 23.42 12.28 -9.18
N LEU A 265 22.25 12.82 -9.55
CA LEU A 265 21.92 13.19 -10.92
C LEU A 265 22.84 14.30 -11.46
N GLY A 266 23.15 15.32 -10.64
CA GLY A 266 24.09 16.38 -11.00
C GLY A 266 25.49 15.85 -11.31
N GLY A 267 26.04 15.01 -10.43
CA GLY A 267 27.34 14.37 -10.66
C GLY A 267 27.34 13.47 -11.91
N TYR A 268 26.22 12.80 -12.19
CA TYR A 268 26.05 12.02 -13.42
C TYR A 268 26.07 12.91 -14.68
N LEU A 269 25.38 14.05 -14.65
CA LEU A 269 25.34 15.00 -15.76
C LEU A 269 26.70 15.66 -16.03
N ASP A 270 27.46 15.99 -14.98
CA ASP A 270 28.82 16.50 -15.12
C ASP A 270 29.72 15.49 -15.84
N LEU A 271 29.67 14.22 -15.41
CA LEU A 271 30.40 13.13 -16.06
C LEU A 271 29.97 12.94 -17.52
N LEU A 272 28.66 13.01 -17.79
CA LEU A 272 28.11 12.89 -19.13
C LEU A 272 28.60 14.02 -20.03
N LYS A 273 28.64 15.26 -19.53
CA LYS A 273 29.12 16.43 -20.26
C LYS A 273 30.59 16.27 -20.66
N ASP A 274 31.43 15.80 -19.76
CA ASP A 274 32.85 15.51 -20.03
C ASP A 274 33.03 14.39 -21.06
N ASN A 275 32.06 13.47 -21.12
CA ASN A 275 32.00 12.37 -22.08
C ASN A 275 31.18 12.68 -23.35
N ASN A 276 30.93 13.97 -23.67
CA ASN A 276 30.13 14.42 -24.82
C ASN A 276 28.73 13.80 -24.89
N TYR A 277 28.11 13.57 -23.74
CA TYR A 277 26.81 12.94 -23.54
C TYR A 277 26.70 11.56 -24.20
N LYS A 278 27.77 10.76 -24.13
CA LYS A 278 27.81 9.39 -24.63
C LYS A 278 28.00 8.38 -23.51
N LEU A 279 27.40 7.20 -23.68
CA LEU A 279 27.67 6.04 -22.84
C LEU A 279 29.06 5.49 -23.13
N THR A 280 30.05 5.95 -22.37
CA THR A 280 31.43 5.44 -22.36
C THR A 280 31.61 4.45 -21.22
N ASN A 281 32.73 3.71 -21.20
CA ASN A 281 33.04 2.79 -20.10
C ASN A 281 33.08 3.49 -18.73
N GLU A 282 33.44 4.78 -18.69
CA GLU A 282 33.45 5.57 -17.46
C GLU A 282 32.02 5.84 -16.96
N VAL A 283 31.14 6.25 -17.87
CA VAL A 283 29.70 6.44 -17.60
C VAL A 283 29.05 5.12 -17.16
N GLU A 284 29.37 4.01 -17.83
CA GLU A 284 28.90 2.67 -17.45
C GLU A 284 29.35 2.28 -16.04
N LYS A 285 30.62 2.53 -15.70
CA LYS A 285 31.14 2.25 -14.36
C LYS A 285 30.49 3.12 -13.29
N TYR A 286 30.21 4.39 -13.60
CA TYR A 286 29.52 5.29 -12.68
C TYR A 286 28.13 4.77 -12.32
N ARG A 287 27.28 4.49 -13.32
CA ARG A 287 25.91 3.98 -13.07
C ARG A 287 25.94 2.66 -12.28
N ASP A 288 26.86 1.76 -12.59
CA ASP A 288 26.98 0.48 -11.90
C ASP A 288 27.40 0.64 -10.43
N ASN A 289 28.26 1.63 -10.14
CA ASN A 289 28.65 1.93 -8.76
C ASN A 289 27.48 2.54 -7.97
N VAL A 290 26.75 3.50 -8.55
CA VAL A 290 25.58 4.11 -7.90
C VAL A 290 24.54 3.06 -7.53
N ILE A 291 24.26 2.10 -8.42
CA ILE A 291 23.30 1.01 -8.11
C ILE A 291 23.84 0.07 -7.04
N LYS A 292 25.15 -0.24 -7.04
CA LYS A 292 25.77 -1.11 -6.01
C LYS A 292 25.76 -0.48 -4.62
N GLU A 293 25.93 0.83 -4.51
CA GLU A 293 25.91 1.53 -3.22
C GLU A 293 24.52 1.52 -2.55
N LEU A 294 23.47 1.19 -3.30
CA LEU A 294 22.11 1.05 -2.80
C LEU A 294 21.73 -0.39 -2.44
N GLN A 295 22.55 -1.40 -2.76
CA GLN A 295 22.31 -2.81 -2.41
C GLN A 295 22.71 -3.09 -0.97
#